data_AF-A0A950ZRZ3-F1
#
_entry.id   AF-A0A950ZRZ3-F1
#
_cell.length_a   1.000
_cell.length_b   1.000
_cell.length_c   1.000
_cell.angle_alpha   90.00
_cell.angle_beta   90.00
_cell.angle_gamma   90.00
#
_symmetry.space_group_name_H-M   'P 1'
#
loop_
_entity.id
_entity.type
_entity.pdbx_description
1 polymer ?
#
loop_
_entity_poly.entity_id
_entity_poly.type
_entity_poly.pdbx_seq_one_letter_code
_entity_poly.pdbx_strand_id
1 'polypeptide(L)'
;VPNIDAATACAAGIADKLPADLRVRIAGCSGQNAYPISGFSWVVLHQNQKDAARGQAMVNLLWWLTHDGQQYSTDLFYAPLPPQVVSKDEQQLSSIKANGQPIQPAH
;
A
#
# COMPACT_ATOMS: atom_id res chain seq x y z
N VAL A 1 19.85 8.21 10.66
CA VAL A 1 20.54 7.08 9.99
C VAL A 1 19.50 6.24 9.27
N PRO A 2 19.84 5.58 8.15
CA PRO A 2 18.89 4.72 7.44
C PRO A 2 18.54 3.49 8.30
N ASN A 3 17.28 3.35 8.68
CA ASN A 3 16.72 2.17 9.34
C ASN A 3 15.19 2.12 9.14
N ILE A 4 14.58 1.03 9.57
CA ILE A 4 13.14 0.77 9.41
C ILE A 4 12.29 1.82 10.13
N ASP A 5 12.61 2.14 11.39
CA ASP A 5 11.89 3.15 12.18
C ASP A 5 11.91 4.53 11.52
N ALA A 6 13.04 4.90 10.91
CA ALA A 6 13.22 6.17 10.22
C ALA A 6 12.42 6.23 8.90
N ALA A 7 12.27 5.10 8.20
CA ALA A 7 11.38 4.98 7.04
C ALA A 7 9.90 5.02 7.46
N THR A 8 9.53 4.36 8.56
CA THR A 8 8.19 4.44 9.15
C THR A 8 7.83 5.87 9.54
N ALA A 9 8.74 6.60 10.20
CA ALA A 9 8.54 8.00 10.56
C ALA A 9 8.34 8.89 9.32
N CYS A 10 9.07 8.62 8.24
CA CYS A 10 8.91 9.32 6.96
C CYS A 10 7.52 9.08 6.36
N ALA A 11 7.06 7.83 6.31
CA ALA A 11 5.75 7.45 5.78
C ALA A 11 4.59 7.99 6.63
N ALA A 12 4.73 8.00 7.96
CA ALA A 12 3.71 8.51 8.87
C ALA A 12 3.47 10.03 8.70
N GLY A 13 4.52 10.82 8.42
CA GLY A 13 4.43 12.28 8.27
C GLY A 13 3.59 12.78 7.08
N ILE A 14 3.19 11.88 6.19
CA ILE A 14 2.42 12.14 4.96
C ILE A 14 1.06 11.44 4.96
N ALA A 15 0.77 10.59 5.96
CA ALA A 15 -0.46 9.79 6.06
C ALA A 15 -1.75 10.61 5.83
N ASP A 16 -1.86 11.78 6.47
CA ASP A 16 -3.05 12.64 6.38
C ASP A 16 -3.19 13.38 5.03
N LYS A 17 -2.15 13.35 4.21
CA LYS A 17 -2.07 14.03 2.91
C LYS A 17 -2.02 13.05 1.74
N LEU A 18 -2.26 11.75 1.99
CA LEU A 18 -2.29 10.73 0.94
C LEU A 18 -3.42 11.05 -0.06
N PRO A 19 -3.09 11.23 -1.34
CA PRO A 19 -4.10 11.43 -2.37
C PRO A 19 -4.91 10.14 -2.57
N ALA A 20 -6.13 10.28 -3.08
CA ALA A 20 -7.02 9.14 -3.30
C ALA A 20 -6.42 8.08 -4.23
N ASP A 21 -5.60 8.49 -5.19
CA ASP A 21 -4.95 7.60 -6.17
C ASP A 21 -3.57 7.09 -5.72
N LEU A 22 -3.18 7.32 -4.45
CA LEU A 22 -1.95 6.84 -3.81
C LEU A 22 -0.63 7.32 -4.46
N ARG A 23 -0.68 8.18 -5.48
CA ARG A 23 0.52 8.69 -6.16
C ARG A 23 1.13 9.82 -5.35
N VAL A 24 2.13 9.50 -4.53
CA VAL A 24 2.77 10.45 -3.62
C VAL A 24 4.28 10.32 -3.65
N ARG A 25 4.98 11.44 -3.49
CA ARG A 25 6.44 11.46 -3.30
C ARG A 25 6.74 11.87 -1.86
N ILE A 26 7.41 10.99 -1.12
CA ILE A 26 7.77 11.23 0.30
C ILE A 26 9.26 11.55 0.48
N ALA A 27 10.05 11.50 -0.59
CA ALA A 27 11.44 11.90 -0.57
C ALA A 27 11.60 13.35 -0.11
N GLY A 28 12.51 13.59 0.83
CA GLY A 28 12.65 14.86 1.54
C GLY A 28 11.64 15.04 2.68
N CYS A 29 11.02 13.96 3.17
CA CYS A 29 10.15 14.01 4.35
C CYS A 29 10.87 14.68 5.52
N SER A 30 10.12 15.53 6.22
CA SER A 30 10.54 16.20 7.44
C SER A 30 9.83 15.55 8.62
N GLY A 31 10.56 15.30 9.69
CA GLY A 31 10.03 14.64 10.88
C GLY A 31 11.16 14.23 11.80
N GLN A 32 10.89 14.23 13.10
CA GLN A 32 11.85 13.73 14.07
C GLN A 32 12.16 12.27 13.73
N ASN A 33 13.45 11.94 13.58
CA ASN A 33 13.96 10.62 13.22
C ASN A 33 13.64 10.13 11.79
N ALA A 34 12.98 10.92 10.93
CA ALA A 34 12.69 10.51 9.56
C ALA A 34 13.95 10.43 8.69
N TYR A 35 14.07 9.39 7.85
CA TYR A 35 15.13 9.30 6.86
C TYR A 35 14.64 9.88 5.51
N PRO A 36 15.24 10.97 5.00
CA PRO A 36 14.69 11.72 3.87
C PRO A 36 14.80 10.99 2.51
N ILE A 37 15.59 9.93 2.42
CA ILE A 37 15.70 9.09 1.22
C ILE A 37 14.86 7.82 1.44
N SER A 38 13.56 8.02 1.64
CA SER A 38 12.57 6.95 1.74
C SER A 38 11.51 7.14 0.66
N GLY A 39 10.87 6.04 0.27
CA GLY A 39 9.87 6.02 -0.80
C GLY A 39 8.92 4.85 -0.64
N PHE A 40 7.69 5.02 -1.10
CA PHE A 40 6.81 3.89 -1.35
C PHE A 40 7.20 3.19 -2.65
N SER A 41 6.77 1.94 -2.79
CA SER A 41 6.70 1.24 -4.06
C SER A 41 5.23 0.98 -4.38
N TRP A 42 4.89 0.87 -5.66
CA TRP A 42 3.50 0.74 -6.11
C TRP A 42 3.31 -0.51 -6.96
N VAL A 43 2.15 -1.12 -6.80
CA VAL A 43 1.58 -2.06 -7.75
C VAL A 43 0.53 -1.32 -8.58
N VAL A 44 0.57 -1.50 -9.90
CA VAL A 44 -0.44 -0.94 -10.81
C VAL A 44 -1.32 -2.09 -11.30
N LEU A 45 -2.62 -1.96 -11.06
CA LEU A 45 -3.62 -2.96 -11.45
C LEU A 45 -4.74 -2.27 -12.25
N HIS A 46 -5.23 -2.91 -13.30
CA HIS A 46 -6.40 -2.42 -14.02
C HIS A 46 -7.64 -2.46 -13.12
N GLN A 47 -8.41 -1.36 -13.08
CA GLN A 47 -9.65 -1.33 -12.30
C GLN A 47 -10.69 -2.32 -12.86
N ASN A 48 -10.78 -2.46 -14.18
CA ASN A 48 -11.66 -3.42 -14.85
C ASN A 48 -10.83 -4.62 -15.33
N GLN A 49 -10.94 -5.73 -14.61
CA GLN A 49 -10.32 -7.01 -14.93
C GLN A 49 -11.09 -7.72 -16.04
N LYS A 50 -10.37 -8.15 -17.07
CA LYS A 50 -10.95 -8.95 -18.18
C LYS A 50 -11.23 -10.40 -17.76
N ASP A 51 -10.35 -10.95 -16.93
CA ASP A 51 -10.46 -12.30 -16.39
C ASP A 51 -10.83 -12.19 -14.90
N ALA A 52 -12.02 -12.66 -14.55
CA ALA A 52 -12.54 -12.58 -13.19
C ALA A 52 -11.72 -13.42 -12.20
N ALA A 53 -11.27 -14.61 -12.60
CA ALA A 53 -10.49 -15.50 -11.73
C ALA A 53 -9.11 -14.91 -11.44
N ARG A 54 -8.44 -14.37 -12.47
CA ARG A 54 -7.17 -13.67 -12.30
C ARG A 54 -7.33 -12.40 -11.46
N GLY A 55 -8.39 -11.63 -11.71
CA GLY A 55 -8.72 -10.44 -10.91
C GLY A 55 -8.91 -10.76 -9.43
N GLN A 56 -9.67 -11.82 -9.13
CA GLN A 56 -9.89 -12.29 -7.77
C GLN A 56 -8.59 -12.70 -7.07
N ALA A 57 -7.73 -13.45 -7.75
CA ALA A 57 -6.44 -13.85 -7.21
C ALA A 57 -5.55 -12.63 -6.88
N MET A 58 -5.56 -11.60 -7.74
CA MET A 58 -4.77 -10.38 -7.49
C MET A 58 -5.33 -9.55 -6.33
N VAL A 59 -6.65 -9.39 -6.25
CA VAL A 59 -7.27 -8.68 -5.11
C VAL A 59 -6.95 -9.40 -3.80
N ASN A 60 -7.05 -10.73 -3.76
CA ASN A 60 -6.72 -11.51 -2.56
C ASN A 60 -5.24 -11.41 -2.18
N LEU A 61 -4.34 -11.49 -3.16
CA LEU A 61 -2.90 -11.35 -2.92
C LEU A 61 -2.56 -9.97 -2.38
N LEU A 62 -3.07 -8.91 -3.00
CA LEU A 62 -2.79 -7.54 -2.58
C LEU A 62 -3.41 -7.23 -1.22
N TRP A 63 -4.62 -7.74 -0.95
CA TRP A 63 -5.22 -7.68 0.38
C TRP A 63 -4.33 -8.33 1.43
N TRP A 64 -3.86 -9.54 1.18
CA TRP A 64 -2.94 -10.22 2.10
C TRP A 64 -1.63 -9.44 2.26
N LEU A 65 -1.04 -8.93 1.18
CA LEU A 65 0.22 -8.16 1.22
C LEU A 65 0.11 -6.88 2.06
N THR A 66 -1.03 -6.19 2.02
CA THR A 66 -1.27 -4.97 2.81
C THR A 66 -1.75 -5.26 4.23
N HIS A 67 -1.97 -6.52 4.59
CA HIS A 67 -2.37 -6.97 5.92
C HIS A 67 -1.32 -7.95 6.49
N ASP A 68 -1.66 -9.24 6.56
CA ASP A 68 -0.83 -10.27 7.18
C ASP A 68 0.56 -10.38 6.55
N GLY A 69 0.68 -10.13 5.25
CA GLY A 69 1.96 -10.15 4.53
C GLY A 69 2.95 -9.11 5.03
N GLN A 70 2.49 -8.04 5.69
CA GLN A 70 3.38 -7.03 6.26
C GLN A 70 4.27 -7.59 7.38
N GLN A 71 3.90 -8.72 8.00
CA GLN A 71 4.74 -9.36 9.04
C GLN A 71 6.13 -9.74 8.51
N TYR A 72 6.28 -9.96 7.20
CA TYR A 72 7.54 -10.31 6.55
C TYR A 72 8.38 -9.08 6.14
N SER A 73 7.82 -7.86 6.21
CA SER A 73 8.48 -6.65 5.70
C SER A 73 9.78 -6.32 6.42
N THR A 74 9.81 -6.48 7.75
CA THR A 74 10.94 -6.07 8.60
C THR A 74 12.17 -6.92 8.35
N ASP A 75 12.00 -8.24 8.19
CA ASP A 75 13.09 -9.17 7.86
C ASP A 75 13.68 -8.90 6.47
N LEU A 76 12.91 -8.26 5.59
CA LEU A 76 13.33 -7.81 4.26
C LEU A 76 13.82 -6.35 4.25
N PHE A 77 13.99 -5.72 5.41
CA PHE A 77 14.40 -4.32 5.58
C PHE A 77 13.41 -3.29 5.00
N TYR A 78 12.13 -3.64 4.89
CA TYR A 78 11.05 -2.71 4.54
C TYR A 78 10.27 -2.28 5.78
N ALA A 79 9.84 -1.01 5.78
CA ALA A 79 8.91 -0.52 6.78
C ALA A 79 7.48 -1.01 6.47
N PRO A 80 6.74 -1.51 7.48
CA PRO A 80 5.31 -1.72 7.36
C PRO A 80 4.59 -0.42 6.95
N LEU A 81 3.56 -0.56 6.13
CA LEU A 81 2.64 0.49 5.76
C LEU A 81 1.90 1.02 6.99
N PRO A 82 1.85 2.35 7.19
CA PRO A 82 0.99 2.96 8.20
C PRO A 82 -0.48 2.58 8.01
N PRO A 83 -1.29 2.49 9.08
CA PRO A 83 -2.71 2.12 9.00
C PRO A 83 -3.54 2.98 8.03
N GLN A 84 -3.22 4.26 7.92
CA GLN A 84 -3.87 5.17 6.98
C GLN A 84 -3.58 4.82 5.51
N VAL A 85 -2.38 4.30 5.22
CA VAL A 85 -2.04 3.81 3.87
C VAL A 85 -2.82 2.53 3.59
N VAL A 86 -2.86 1.59 4.54
CA VAL A 86 -3.64 0.34 4.40
C VAL A 86 -5.11 0.64 4.12
N SER A 87 -5.72 1.58 4.85
CA SER A 87 -7.12 1.98 4.59
C SER A 87 -7.34 2.59 3.20
N LYS A 88 -6.34 3.27 2.64
CA LYS A 88 -6.41 3.77 1.25
C LYS A 88 -6.23 2.64 0.24
N ASP A 89 -5.38 1.65 0.52
CA ASP A 89 -5.24 0.45 -0.29
C ASP A 89 -6.55 -0.34 -0.33
N GLU A 90 -7.23 -0.51 0.81
CA GLU A 90 -8.56 -1.15 0.89
C GLU A 90 -9.58 -0.44 -0.01
N GLN A 91 -9.60 0.91 0.00
CA GLN A 91 -10.45 1.72 -0.87
C GLN A 91 -10.14 1.48 -2.36
N GLN A 92 -8.87 1.37 -2.72
CA GLN A 92 -8.49 1.06 -4.10
C GLN A 92 -8.87 -0.36 -4.51
N LEU A 93 -8.63 -1.36 -3.65
CA LEU A 93 -8.94 -2.76 -3.92
C LEU A 93 -10.45 -2.99 -4.05
N SER A 94 -11.27 -2.35 -3.22
CA SER A 94 -12.74 -2.42 -3.34
C SER A 94 -13.29 -1.82 -4.63
N SER A 95 -12.50 -0.99 -5.33
CA SER A 95 -12.89 -0.37 -6.60
C SER A 95 -12.71 -1.29 -7.81
N ILE A 96 -12.02 -2.43 -7.64
CA ILE A 96 -11.71 -3.39 -8.70
C ILE A 96 -12.97 -4.20 -9.08
N LYS A 97 -13.16 -4.40 -10.38
CA LYS A 97 -14.33 -5.06 -10.96
C LYS A 97 -13.94 -6.04 -12.05
N ALA A 98 -14.74 -7.07 -12.27
CA ALA A 98 -14.73 -7.91 -13.47
C ALA A 98 -16.15 -8.00 -14.05
N ASN A 99 -16.29 -7.83 -15.37
CA ASN A 99 -17.60 -7.85 -16.04
C ASN A 99 -18.64 -6.92 -15.39
N GLY A 100 -18.20 -5.76 -14.90
CA GLY A 100 -19.03 -4.78 -14.20
C GLY A 100 -19.35 -5.11 -12.73
N GLN A 101 -19.00 -6.30 -12.24
CA GLN A 101 -19.23 -6.72 -10.86
C GLN A 101 -18.01 -6.45 -9.97
N PRO A 102 -18.19 -5.93 -8.74
CA PRO A 102 -17.10 -5.78 -7.78
C PRO A 102 -16.40 -7.10 -7.45
N ILE A 103 -15.08 -7.06 -7.33
CA ILE A 103 -14.28 -8.17 -6.78
C ILE A 103 -14.03 -7.84 -5.31
N GLN A 104 -14.50 -8.70 -4.41
CA GLN A 104 -14.26 -8.55 -2.97
C GLN A 104 -13.09 -9.43 -2.55
N PRO A 105 -12.21 -8.97 -1.64
CA PRO A 105 -11.18 -9.82 -1.07
C PRO A 105 -11.81 -11.00 -0.28
N ALA A 106 -11.14 -12.14 -0.28
CA ALA A 106 -11.53 -13.27 0.56
C ALA A 106 -11.34 -12.92 2.05
N HIS A 107 -12.30 -13.34 2.88
CA HIS A 107 -12.25 -13.21 4.35
C HIS A 107 -11.21 -14.11 4.99
#